data_AF-B5YN49-F1
#
_entry.id   AF-B5YN49-F1
#
_cell.length_a   1.000
_cell.length_b   1.000
_cell.length_c   1.000
_cell.angle_alpha   90.00
_cell.angle_beta   90.00
_cell.angle_gamma   90.00
#
_symmetry.space_group_name_H-M   'P 1'
#
loop_
_entity.id
_entity.type
_entity.pdbx_description
1 polymer ?
#
loop_
_entity_poly.entity_id
_entity_poly.type
_entity_poly.pdbx_seq_one_letter_code
_entity_poly.pdbx_strand_id
1 'polypeptide(L)'
;MSTVKIDDGGSDLTDRFKYKVHALMGTYDPPAGSTDDENQTANIIGALLEFPTEYTFTVVGKASNEVDGTAGDAYATDVKYVMTSILGNAKMETRSVPRGKKFTRVSVKVMVESAAMIQSIYDELGAMELTVMKY
;
A
#
# COMPACT_ATOMS: atom_id res chain seq x y z
N MET A 1 38.61 29.26 48.55
CA MET A 1 37.64 28.30 47.99
C MET A 1 37.22 28.83 46.63
N SER A 2 37.71 28.24 45.52
CA SER A 2 37.32 28.65 44.17
C SER A 2 36.06 27.94 43.75
N THR A 3 34.99 28.70 43.50
CA THR A 3 33.79 28.24 42.80
C THR A 3 34.11 28.06 41.32
N VAL A 4 34.07 26.82 40.84
CA VAL A 4 34.14 26.48 39.42
C VAL A 4 32.82 26.90 38.78
N LYS A 5 32.85 27.92 37.90
CA LYS A 5 31.73 28.21 37.01
C LYS A 5 31.91 27.36 35.76
N ILE A 6 31.06 26.34 35.62
CA ILE A 6 30.95 25.55 34.39
C ILE A 6 30.20 26.43 33.40
N ASP A 7 30.89 26.85 32.35
CA ASP A 7 30.28 27.52 31.19
C ASP A 7 29.71 26.42 30.27
N ASP A 8 28.41 26.16 30.37
CA ASP A 8 27.70 25.06 29.70
C ASP A 8 27.08 25.47 28.35
N GLY A 9 27.73 26.38 27.60
CA GLY A 9 27.40 26.66 26.19
C GLY A 9 25.90 26.61 25.88
N GLY A 10 25.13 27.51 26.49
CA GLY A 10 23.70 27.34 26.75
C GLY A 10 22.86 26.76 25.61
N SER A 11 22.27 25.58 25.84
CA SER A 11 20.87 25.22 25.51
C SER A 11 20.57 23.71 25.67
N ASP A 12 21.59 22.84 25.71
CA ASP A 12 21.36 21.41 25.45
C ASP A 12 20.71 20.62 26.62
N LEU A 13 21.05 20.92 27.88
CA LEU A 13 20.47 20.21 29.04
C LEU A 13 19.00 20.55 29.29
N THR A 14 18.63 21.82 29.12
CA THR A 14 17.25 22.30 29.31
C THR A 14 16.32 21.74 28.26
N ASP A 15 16.77 21.63 27.01
CA ASP A 15 15.92 21.18 25.91
C ASP A 15 15.75 19.66 25.92
N ARG A 16 16.79 18.89 26.30
CA ARG A 16 16.63 17.47 26.62
C ARG A 16 15.69 17.22 27.80
N PHE A 17 15.74 18.04 28.84
CA PHE A 17 14.84 17.90 29.99
C PHE A 17 13.39 18.22 29.60
N LYS A 18 13.16 19.35 28.91
CA LYS A 18 11.84 19.71 28.38
C LYS A 18 11.29 18.61 27.47
N TYR A 19 12.11 18.10 26.54
CA TYR A 19 11.71 17.03 25.64
C TYR A 19 11.27 15.77 26.41
N LYS A 20 12.03 15.36 27.44
CA LYS A 20 11.65 14.22 28.30
C LYS A 20 10.36 14.47 29.08
N VAL A 21 10.16 15.68 29.60
CA VAL A 21 8.92 16.04 30.31
C VAL A 21 7.73 16.02 29.35
N HIS A 22 7.88 16.57 28.14
CA HIS A 22 6.85 16.54 27.10
C HIS A 22 6.53 15.12 26.64
N ALA A 23 7.53 14.25 26.50
CA ALA A 23 7.33 12.83 26.24
C ALA A 23 6.58 12.14 27.40
N LEU A 24 6.94 12.41 28.66
CA LEU A 24 6.26 11.85 29.83
C LEU A 24 4.80 12.33 29.95
N MET A 25 4.52 13.56 29.52
CA MET A 25 3.19 14.15 29.48
C MET A 25 2.34 13.66 28.30
N GLY A 26 2.87 12.77 27.46
CA GLY A 26 2.19 12.26 26.27
C GLY A 26 1.94 13.31 25.19
N THR A 27 2.62 14.47 25.24
CA THR A 27 2.46 15.50 24.20
C THR A 27 3.04 15.09 22.85
N TYR A 28 3.83 14.02 22.81
CA TYR A 28 4.29 13.37 21.58
C TYR A 28 3.60 12.03 21.32
N ASP A 29 2.64 11.64 22.16
CA ASP A 29 1.88 10.43 21.90
C ASP A 29 0.99 10.66 20.67
N PRO A 30 0.88 9.67 19.78
CA PRO A 30 -0.08 9.73 18.71
C PRO A 30 -1.49 9.95 19.27
N PRO A 31 -2.35 10.73 18.58
CA PRO A 31 -3.71 11.00 19.06
C PRO A 31 -4.46 9.70 19.36
N ALA A 32 -5.29 9.72 20.41
CA ALA A 32 -6.05 8.54 20.82
C ALA A 32 -6.88 7.99 19.64
N GLY A 33 -6.54 6.78 19.18
CA GLY A 33 -7.17 6.11 18.05
C GLY A 33 -6.34 6.04 16.76
N SER A 34 -5.22 6.76 16.65
CA SER A 34 -4.25 6.52 15.58
C SER A 34 -3.29 5.40 16.01
N THR A 35 -3.71 4.16 15.80
CA THR A 35 -2.82 3.00 15.89
C THR A 35 -1.95 3.00 14.64
N ASP A 36 -0.70 3.44 14.76
CA ASP A 36 0.30 3.30 13.70
C ASP A 36 0.96 1.91 13.81
N ASP A 37 0.25 0.89 13.32
CA ASP A 37 0.76 -0.48 13.24
C ASP A 37 0.88 -0.97 11.79
N GLU A 38 1.68 -2.02 11.57
CA GLU A 38 1.91 -2.59 10.24
C GLU A 38 0.64 -3.16 9.59
N ASN A 39 -0.44 -3.33 10.36
CA ASN A 39 -1.71 -3.84 9.83
C ASN A 39 -2.50 -2.74 9.09
N GLN A 40 -2.13 -1.47 9.24
CA GLN A 40 -2.72 -0.35 8.51
C GLN A 40 -1.90 -0.02 7.24
N THR A 41 -1.84 -0.96 6.30
CA THR A 41 -1.05 -0.85 5.05
C THR A 41 -1.39 0.42 4.22
N ALA A 42 -2.61 0.94 4.34
CA ALA A 42 -3.04 2.15 3.64
C ALA A 42 -2.31 3.43 4.10
N ASN A 43 -1.86 3.51 5.36
CA ASN A 43 -1.17 4.69 5.88
C ASN A 43 0.22 4.87 5.25
N ILE A 44 0.95 3.77 5.05
CA ILE A 44 2.28 3.79 4.42
C ILE A 44 2.15 4.16 2.94
N ILE A 45 1.18 3.57 2.22
CA ILE A 45 0.94 3.88 0.80
C ILE A 45 0.51 5.35 0.65
N GLY A 46 -0.31 5.85 1.57
CA GLY A 46 -0.72 7.26 1.64
C GLY A 46 0.45 8.23 1.85
N ALA A 47 1.45 7.83 2.66
CA ALA A 47 2.64 8.64 2.91
C ALA A 47 3.68 8.55 1.78
N LEU A 48 3.72 7.46 1.03
CA LEU A 48 4.72 7.20 -0.01
C LEU A 48 4.32 7.76 -1.39
N LEU A 49 3.02 7.92 -1.65
CA LEU A 49 2.49 8.31 -2.95
C LEU A 49 1.75 9.65 -2.88
N GLU A 50 2.01 10.52 -3.86
CA GLU A 50 1.24 11.75 -4.06
C GLU A 50 0.07 11.47 -5.02
N PHE A 51 -1.17 11.60 -4.56
CA PHE A 51 -2.36 11.34 -5.36
C PHE A 51 -2.87 12.60 -6.08
N PRO A 52 -3.49 12.48 -7.28
CA PRO A 52 -3.70 11.25 -8.03
C PRO A 52 -2.43 10.75 -8.71
N THR A 53 -2.21 9.43 -8.69
CA THR A 53 -1.00 8.80 -9.25
C THR A 53 -1.33 7.59 -10.09
N GLU A 54 -0.42 7.23 -10.98
CA GLU A 54 -0.52 6.02 -11.78
C GLU A 54 0.03 4.84 -10.98
N TYR A 55 -0.81 3.84 -10.75
CA TYR A 55 -0.48 2.67 -9.96
C TYR A 55 -0.67 1.39 -10.79
N THR A 56 0.23 0.42 -10.61
CA THR A 56 0.17 -0.87 -11.32
C THR A 56 -0.15 -1.99 -10.35
N PHE A 57 -1.38 -2.48 -10.41
CA PHE A 57 -1.80 -3.67 -9.68
C PHE A 57 -1.24 -4.90 -10.39
N THR A 58 -0.62 -5.81 -9.65
CA THR A 58 -0.16 -7.09 -10.20
C THR A 58 -0.76 -8.25 -9.42
N VAL A 59 -1.49 -9.10 -10.13
CA VAL A 59 -2.11 -10.31 -9.55
C VAL A 59 -1.75 -11.54 -10.35
N VAL A 60 -1.63 -12.67 -9.67
CA VAL A 60 -1.39 -13.97 -10.29
C VAL A 60 -2.54 -14.88 -9.96
N GLY A 61 -3.19 -15.40 -10.99
CA GLY A 61 -4.27 -16.36 -10.87
C GLY A 61 -3.94 -17.69 -11.54
N LYS A 62 -4.73 -18.71 -11.20
CA LYS A 62 -4.73 -19.99 -11.90
C LYS A 62 -5.35 -19.80 -13.28
N ALA A 63 -4.63 -20.19 -14.32
CA ALA A 63 -5.24 -20.39 -15.63
C ALA A 63 -6.05 -21.69 -15.55
N SER A 64 -7.32 -21.66 -15.97
CA SER A 64 -8.12 -22.89 -16.08
C SER A 64 -7.38 -23.89 -16.98
N ASN A 65 -7.41 -25.17 -16.62
CA ASN A 65 -6.78 -26.21 -17.44
C ASN A 65 -7.67 -26.50 -18.66
N GLU A 66 -7.79 -25.56 -19.58
CA GLU A 66 -8.30 -25.86 -20.92
C GLU A 66 -7.19 -25.76 -21.96
N VAL A 67 -7.29 -26.70 -22.90
CA VAL A 67 -6.37 -27.00 -23.98
C VAL A 67 -6.15 -25.75 -24.82
N ASP A 68 -4.89 -25.47 -25.16
CA ASP A 68 -4.46 -24.39 -26.06
C ASP A 68 -4.56 -22.95 -25.54
N GLY A 69 -3.57 -22.54 -24.73
CA GLY A 69 -2.98 -21.18 -24.73
C GLY A 69 -3.84 -19.96 -24.41
N THR A 70 -5.16 -20.12 -24.25
CA THR A 70 -6.19 -19.08 -24.16
C THR A 70 -6.78 -18.95 -22.76
N ALA A 71 -6.51 -19.91 -21.87
CA ALA A 71 -6.98 -19.89 -20.48
C ALA A 71 -6.43 -18.72 -19.64
N GLY A 72 -5.29 -18.15 -20.03
CA GLY A 72 -4.78 -16.92 -19.42
C GLY A 72 -5.62 -15.69 -19.74
N ASP A 73 -6.34 -15.69 -20.85
CA ASP A 73 -7.18 -14.57 -21.28
C ASP A 73 -8.51 -14.54 -20.53
N ALA A 74 -9.04 -15.71 -20.13
CA ALA A 74 -10.23 -15.79 -19.28
C ALA A 74 -10.00 -15.09 -17.94
N TYR A 75 -8.94 -15.47 -17.22
CA TYR A 75 -8.60 -14.82 -15.95
C TYR A 75 -8.27 -13.32 -16.12
N ALA A 76 -7.60 -12.93 -17.21
CA ALA A 76 -7.35 -11.52 -17.50
C ALA A 76 -8.64 -10.73 -17.77
N THR A 77 -9.63 -11.37 -18.39
CA THR A 77 -10.96 -10.79 -18.63
C THR A 77 -11.72 -10.60 -17.33
N ASP A 78 -11.67 -11.58 -16.43
CA ASP A 78 -12.30 -11.48 -15.10
C ASP A 78 -11.68 -10.36 -14.26
N VAL A 79 -10.34 -10.29 -14.23
CA VAL A 79 -9.62 -9.20 -13.55
C VAL A 79 -10.00 -7.84 -14.14
N LYS A 80 -10.11 -7.74 -15.46
CA LYS A 80 -10.53 -6.50 -16.13
C LYS A 80 -11.98 -6.15 -15.80
N TYR A 81 -12.88 -7.13 -15.68
CA TYR A 81 -14.27 -6.92 -15.29
C TYR A 81 -14.38 -6.35 -13.87
N VAL A 82 -13.68 -6.96 -12.90
CA VAL A 82 -13.62 -6.46 -11.51
C VAL A 82 -13.07 -5.03 -11.47
N MET A 83 -11.96 -4.78 -12.17
CA MET A 83 -11.37 -3.43 -12.27
C MET A 83 -12.35 -2.41 -12.85
N THR A 84 -13.09 -2.77 -13.91
CA THR A 84 -14.09 -1.88 -14.51
C THR A 84 -15.26 -1.64 -13.56
N SER A 85 -15.65 -2.63 -12.75
CA SER A 85 -16.72 -2.49 -11.76
C SER A 85 -16.36 -1.47 -10.67
N ILE A 86 -15.11 -1.47 -10.21
CA ILE A 86 -14.63 -0.54 -9.16
C ILE A 86 -14.35 0.85 -9.74
N LEU A 87 -13.70 0.90 -10.90
CA LEU A 87 -13.13 2.13 -11.48
C LEU A 87 -14.05 2.81 -12.50
N GLY A 88 -15.10 2.13 -12.94
CA GLY A 88 -15.95 2.57 -14.04
C GLY A 88 -15.21 2.65 -15.37
N ASN A 89 -15.47 3.70 -16.15
CA ASN A 89 -14.88 3.94 -17.48
C ASN A 89 -13.46 4.53 -17.44
N ALA A 90 -12.69 4.23 -16.40
CA ALA A 90 -11.32 4.71 -16.27
C ALA A 90 -10.43 4.16 -17.40
N LYS A 91 -9.48 4.97 -17.86
CA LYS A 91 -8.44 4.51 -18.78
C LYS A 91 -7.52 3.55 -18.02
N MET A 92 -7.58 2.27 -18.38
CA MET A 92 -6.75 1.22 -17.81
C MET A 92 -5.97 0.50 -18.91
N GLU A 93 -4.70 0.22 -18.63
CA GLU A 93 -3.86 -0.62 -19.46
C GLU A 93 -3.70 -1.99 -18.78
N THR A 94 -4.18 -3.04 -19.43
CA THR A 94 -4.10 -4.41 -18.91
C THR A 94 -3.07 -5.19 -19.71
N ARG A 95 -2.14 -5.86 -19.04
CA ARG A 95 -1.17 -6.76 -19.64
C ARG A 95 -1.25 -8.13 -18.96
N SER A 96 -1.58 -9.16 -19.74
CA SER A 96 -1.48 -10.55 -19.31
C SER A 96 -0.13 -11.15 -19.75
N VAL A 97 0.52 -11.89 -18.86
CA VAL A 97 1.74 -12.64 -19.14
C VAL A 97 1.57 -14.05 -18.59
N PRO A 98 1.46 -15.07 -19.46
CA PRO A 98 1.42 -16.47 -19.03
C PRO A 98 2.66 -16.83 -18.21
N ARG A 99 2.46 -17.54 -17.10
CA ARG A 99 3.53 -18.02 -16.21
C ARG A 99 3.47 -19.55 -16.14
N GLY A 100 3.97 -20.19 -17.19
CA GLY A 100 3.86 -21.64 -17.37
C GLY A 100 2.47 -22.05 -17.85
N LYS A 101 2.07 -23.30 -17.61
CA LYS A 101 0.78 -23.84 -18.07
C LYS A 101 -0.40 -23.59 -17.13
N LYS A 102 -0.11 -23.29 -15.86
CA LYS A 102 -1.11 -23.29 -14.77
C LYS A 102 -1.43 -21.91 -14.21
N PHE A 103 -0.62 -20.90 -14.52
CA PHE A 103 -0.75 -19.58 -13.91
C PHE A 103 -0.60 -18.49 -14.96
N THR A 104 -1.29 -17.39 -14.73
CA THR A 104 -1.18 -16.18 -15.54
C THR A 104 -1.02 -15.00 -14.61
N ARG A 105 -0.02 -14.16 -14.90
CA ARG A 105 0.15 -12.87 -14.24
C ARG A 105 -0.62 -11.83 -15.03
N VAL A 106 -1.44 -11.04 -14.36
CA VAL A 106 -2.16 -9.92 -14.93
C VAL A 106 -1.70 -8.66 -14.22
N SER A 107 -1.23 -7.70 -15.00
CA SER A 107 -0.85 -6.37 -14.51
C SER A 107 -1.84 -5.35 -15.07
N VAL A 108 -2.40 -4.53 -14.19
CA VAL A 108 -3.36 -3.47 -14.56
C VAL A 108 -2.80 -2.14 -14.09
N LYS A 109 -2.55 -1.25 -15.04
CA LYS A 109 -2.08 0.11 -14.80
C LYS A 109 -3.25 1.07 -14.87
N VAL A 110 -3.46 1.84 -13.82
CA VAL A 110 -4.58 2.79 -13.73
C VAL A 110 -4.24 3.98 -12.85
N MET A 111 -4.90 5.11 -13.10
CA MET A 111 -4.87 6.27 -12.21
C MET A 111 -5.73 6.00 -10.98
N VAL A 112 -5.14 6.18 -9.81
CA VAL A 112 -5.80 6.05 -8.51
C VAL A 112 -5.80 7.39 -7.78
N GLU A 113 -6.85 7.65 -7.04
CA GLU A 113 -7.06 8.93 -6.34
C GLU A 113 -6.75 8.86 -4.85
N SER A 114 -6.61 7.66 -4.27
CA SER A 114 -6.26 7.50 -2.86
C SER A 114 -5.65 6.14 -2.54
N ALA A 115 -4.96 6.05 -1.40
CA ALA A 115 -4.45 4.78 -0.87
C ALA A 115 -5.58 3.80 -0.48
N ALA A 116 -6.72 4.32 0.00
CA ALA A 116 -7.89 3.50 0.33
C ALA A 116 -8.45 2.79 -0.92
N MET A 117 -8.42 3.47 -2.07
CA MET A 117 -8.80 2.89 -3.36
C MET A 117 -7.89 1.73 -3.77
N ILE A 118 -6.56 1.88 -3.58
CA ILE A 118 -5.59 0.80 -3.80
C ILE A 118 -5.93 -0.43 -2.94
N GLN A 119 -6.18 -0.21 -1.65
CA GLN A 119 -6.52 -1.30 -0.72
C GLN A 119 -7.81 -2.03 -1.12
N SER A 120 -8.88 -1.28 -1.40
CA SER A 120 -10.17 -1.85 -1.84
C SER A 120 -10.01 -2.72 -3.08
N ILE A 121 -9.23 -2.25 -4.05
CA ILE A 121 -8.97 -3.00 -5.29
C ILE A 121 -8.21 -4.30 -4.99
N TYR A 122 -7.21 -4.28 -4.12
CA TYR A 122 -6.47 -5.49 -3.73
C TYR A 122 -7.32 -6.50 -2.96
N ASP A 123 -8.30 -6.03 -2.19
CA ASP A 123 -9.19 -6.91 -1.44
C ASP A 123 -10.22 -7.58 -2.36
N GLU A 124 -10.79 -6.85 -3.32
CA GLU A 124 -11.68 -7.45 -4.33
C GLU A 124 -10.96 -8.42 -5.26
N LEU A 125 -9.76 -8.05 -5.75
CA LEU A 125 -8.94 -8.98 -6.55
C LEU A 125 -8.52 -10.22 -5.76
N GLY A 126 -8.28 -10.06 -4.45
CA GLY A 126 -7.94 -11.15 -3.54
C GLY A 126 -9.11 -12.06 -3.23
N ALA A 127 -10.35 -11.57 -3.33
CA ALA A 127 -11.56 -12.35 -3.12
C ALA A 127 -11.89 -13.29 -4.31
N MET A 128 -11.27 -13.09 -5.48
CA MET A 128 -11.44 -13.98 -6.62
C MET A 128 -10.84 -15.37 -6.33
N GLU A 129 -11.65 -16.44 -6.48
CA GLU A 129 -11.22 -17.82 -6.15
C GLU A 129 -9.98 -18.30 -6.94
N LEU A 130 -9.78 -17.75 -8.14
CA LEU A 130 -8.65 -18.09 -9.00
C LEU A 130 -7.36 -17.35 -8.61
N THR A 131 -7.44 -16.27 -7.81
CA THR A 131 -6.27 -15.49 -7.39
C THR A 131 -5.45 -16.28 -6.39
N VAL A 132 -4.15 -16.42 -6.69
CA VAL A 132 -3.18 -17.13 -5.86
C VAL A 132 -2.27 -16.15 -5.13
N MET A 133 -1.99 -15.00 -5.73
CA MET A 133 -1.07 -14.01 -5.18
C MET A 133 -1.42 -12.59 -5.65
N LYS A 134 -1.33 -11.64 -4.71
CA LYS A 134 -1.37 -10.19 -4.95
C LYS A 134 -0.01 -9.58 -4.59
N TYR A 135 0.43 -8.61 -5.37
CA TYR A 135 1.69 -7.87 -5.19
C TYR A 135 1.41 -6.39 -5.14
#